data_AF-A0A1I8E9N7-F1
#
_entry.id   AF-A0A1I8E9N7-F1
#
_cell.length_a   1.000
_cell.length_b   1.000
_cell.length_c   1.000
_cell.angle_alpha   90.00
_cell.angle_beta   90.00
_cell.angle_gamma   90.00
#
_symmetry.space_group_name_H-M   'P 1'
#
loop_
_entity.id
_entity.type
_entity.pdbx_description
1 polymer ?
#
loop_
_entity_poly.entity_id
_entity_poly.type
_entity_poly.pdbx_seq_one_letter_code
_entity_poly.pdbx_strand_id
1 'polypeptide(L)'
;MLVSISFMHYFICNIILIYTYHKLPTVYGINIIVNDTAMIVQKRFPQAIIIGVKKAGTRALLEFLRLNPAIKAPGPEVHFFDKNFDKGFDWYRKKKE
;
A
#
# COMPACT_ATOMS: atom_id res chain seq x y z
N MET A 1 30.70 -27.36 12.33
CA MET A 1 30.32 -27.51 10.91
C MET A 1 28.80 -27.68 10.66
N LEU A 2 27.96 -27.81 11.70
CA LEU A 2 26.49 -27.95 11.55
C LEU A 2 25.71 -26.62 11.54
N VAL A 3 26.33 -25.52 12.01
CA VAL A 3 25.67 -24.20 12.12
C VAL A 3 25.49 -23.50 10.76
N SER A 4 26.32 -23.85 9.76
CA SER A 4 26.30 -23.23 8.42
C SER A 4 25.15 -23.73 7.53
N ILE A 5 24.62 -24.94 7.78
CA ILE A 5 23.58 -25.56 6.95
C ILE A 5 22.20 -24.92 7.21
N SER A 6 21.90 -24.54 8.46
CA SER A 6 20.67 -23.80 8.78
C SER A 6 20.68 -22.41 8.16
N PHE A 7 21.82 -21.72 8.14
CA PHE A 7 21.91 -20.38 7.54
C PHE A 7 21.61 -20.40 6.03
N MET A 8 22.11 -21.41 5.31
CA MET A 8 21.84 -21.60 3.88
C MET A 8 20.36 -21.90 3.59
N HIS A 9 19.68 -22.68 4.44
CA HIS A 9 18.25 -22.93 4.30
C HIS A 9 17.40 -21.67 4.50
N TYR A 10 17.73 -20.85 5.51
CA TYR A 10 17.01 -19.58 5.71
C TYR A 10 17.20 -18.61 4.55
N PHE A 11 18.38 -18.61 3.93
CA PHE A 11 18.68 -17.74 2.79
C PHE A 11 17.90 -18.15 1.54
N ILE A 12 17.87 -19.45 1.24
CA ILE A 12 17.11 -20.00 0.10
C ILE A 12 15.60 -19.79 0.29
N CYS A 13 15.07 -20.01 1.50
CA CYS A 13 13.67 -19.74 1.80
C CYS A 13 13.29 -18.26 1.64
N ASN A 14 14.14 -17.33 2.05
CA ASN A 14 13.89 -15.89 1.86
C ASN A 14 13.84 -15.51 0.37
N ILE A 15 14.75 -16.04 -0.45
CA ILE A 15 14.76 -15.78 -1.89
C ILE A 15 13.49 -16.35 -2.56
N ILE A 16 13.11 -17.60 -2.25
CA ILE A 16 11.88 -18.21 -2.81
C ILE A 16 10.63 -17.41 -2.42
N LEU A 17 10.57 -16.93 -1.17
CA LEU A 17 9.48 -16.10 -0.68
C LEU A 17 9.36 -14.81 -1.52
N ILE A 18 10.47 -14.11 -1.74
CA ILE A 18 10.53 -12.88 -2.55
C ILE A 18 10.11 -13.13 -4.01
N TYR A 19 10.61 -14.19 -4.64
CA TYR A 19 10.21 -14.55 -6.02
C TYR A 19 8.72 -14.89 -6.13
N THR A 20 8.16 -15.54 -5.11
CA THR A 20 6.73 -15.85 -5.06
C THR A 20 5.89 -14.58 -4.91
N TYR A 21 6.31 -13.64 -4.05
CA TYR A 21 5.64 -12.34 -3.91
C TYR A 21 5.72 -11.49 -5.19
N HIS A 22 6.81 -11.55 -5.94
CA HIS A 22 6.96 -10.78 -7.18
C HIS A 22 6.11 -11.31 -8.35
N LYS A 23 5.56 -12.54 -8.25
CA LYS A 23 4.68 -13.09 -9.30
C LYS A 23 3.18 -12.81 -9.07
N LEU A 24 2.78 -12.34 -7.89
CA LEU A 24 1.42 -11.89 -7.61
C LEU A 24 0.99 -10.53 -8.23
N PRO A 25 1.84 -9.50 -8.42
CA PRO A 25 1.37 -8.18 -8.88
C PRO A 25 0.86 -8.18 -10.32
N THR A 26 1.27 -9.12 -11.17
CA THR A 26 0.89 -9.13 -12.59
C THR A 26 -0.53 -9.65 -12.84
N VAL A 27 -1.03 -10.59 -12.03
CA VAL A 27 -2.37 -11.19 -12.25
C VAL A 27 -3.49 -10.31 -11.67
N TYR A 28 -3.23 -9.60 -10.57
CA TYR A 28 -4.19 -8.65 -9.99
C TYR A 28 -4.15 -7.26 -10.64
N GLY A 29 -3.01 -6.84 -11.21
CA GLY A 29 -2.87 -5.52 -11.84
C GLY A 29 -3.72 -5.33 -13.11
N ILE A 30 -3.96 -6.41 -13.87
CA ILE A 30 -4.65 -6.33 -15.18
C ILE A 30 -6.17 -6.22 -15.02
N ASN A 31 -6.77 -6.85 -14.00
CA ASN A 31 -8.22 -6.82 -13.78
C ASN A 31 -8.74 -5.48 -13.23
N ILE A 32 -7.85 -4.55 -12.83
CA ILE A 32 -8.25 -3.23 -12.30
C ILE A 32 -8.53 -2.25 -13.46
N ILE A 33 -7.76 -2.33 -14.55
CA ILE A 33 -7.81 -1.35 -15.66
C ILE A 33 -9.15 -1.45 -16.43
N VAL A 34 -9.82 -2.61 -16.40
CA VAL A 34 -11.02 -2.88 -17.22
C VAL A 34 -12.31 -2.32 -16.60
N ASN A 35 -12.33 -1.95 -15.31
CA ASN A 35 -13.56 -1.49 -14.63
C ASN A 35 -13.81 0.03 -14.71
N ASP A 36 -12.95 0.80 -15.36
CA ASP A 36 -12.98 2.27 -15.34
C ASP A 36 -13.92 2.93 -16.37
N THR A 37 -14.85 2.18 -16.99
CA THR A 37 -15.81 2.72 -17.97
C THR A 37 -17.19 3.10 -17.39
N ALA A 38 -17.40 2.98 -16.07
CA ALA A 38 -18.60 3.48 -15.42
C ALA A 38 -18.27 4.75 -14.61
N MET A 39 -18.90 5.88 -14.94
CA MET A 39 -18.83 7.15 -14.20
C MET A 39 -19.51 7.06 -12.81
N ILE A 40 -19.07 6.12 -11.98
CA ILE A 40 -19.49 6.00 -10.59
C ILE A 40 -18.30 6.50 -9.76
N VAL A 41 -18.48 7.62 -9.07
CA VAL A 41 -17.50 8.11 -8.10
C VAL A 41 -17.46 7.14 -6.92
N GLN A 42 -16.65 6.09 -7.05
CA GLN A 42 -16.45 5.07 -6.02
C GLN A 42 -15.19 5.35 -5.23
N LYS A 43 -15.28 5.21 -3.91
CA LYS A 43 -14.10 5.25 -3.03
C LYS A 43 -13.26 3.99 -3.27
N ARG A 44 -12.03 4.21 -3.74
CA ARG A 44 -11.03 3.15 -3.97
C ARG A 44 -10.06 3.08 -2.81
N PHE A 45 -9.38 1.95 -2.69
CA PHE A 45 -8.22 1.83 -1.82
C PHE A 45 -7.05 2.66 -2.37
N PRO A 46 -6.14 3.15 -1.52
CA PRO A 46 -4.96 3.86 -1.98
C PRO A 46 -4.10 2.93 -2.82
N GLN A 47 -3.67 3.41 -3.99
CA GLN A 47 -2.69 2.71 -4.82
C GLN A 47 -1.26 2.95 -4.31
N ALA A 48 -1.03 4.05 -3.59
CA ALA A 48 0.25 4.41 -2.99
C ALA A 48 0.04 4.97 -1.58
N ILE A 49 1.00 4.68 -0.69
CA ILE A 49 0.97 5.08 0.72
C ILE A 49 2.31 5.71 1.09
N ILE A 50 2.28 6.90 1.69
CA ILE A 50 3.46 7.53 2.29
C ILE A 50 3.62 6.97 3.71
N ILE A 51 4.56 6.06 3.91
CA ILE A 51 4.76 5.34 5.18
C ILE A 51 5.73 6.03 6.15
N GLY A 52 6.55 6.98 5.69
CA GLY A 52 7.56 7.63 6.54
C GLY A 52 8.66 8.34 5.76
N VAL A 53 9.71 8.84 6.43
CA VAL A 53 9.93 8.83 7.90
C VAL A 53 9.43 10.11 8.58
N LYS A 54 9.19 10.04 9.90
CA LYS A 54 8.78 11.21 10.69
C LYS A 54 9.84 12.31 10.55
N LYS A 55 9.40 13.57 10.46
CA LYS A 55 10.24 14.77 10.28
C LYS A 55 10.96 14.89 8.93
N ALA A 56 10.75 13.98 7.96
CA ALA A 56 11.28 14.12 6.60
C ALA A 56 10.41 15.01 5.68
N GLY A 57 9.34 15.63 6.21
CA GLY A 57 8.44 16.47 5.42
C GLY A 57 7.36 15.71 4.65
N THR A 58 6.93 14.54 5.13
CA THR A 58 5.83 13.75 4.53
C THR A 58 4.56 14.58 4.33
N ARG A 59 4.28 15.54 5.22
CA ARG A 59 3.15 16.46 5.09
C ARG A 59 3.30 17.41 3.91
N ALA A 60 4.47 18.01 3.71
CA ALA A 60 4.72 18.91 2.59
C ALA A 60 4.60 18.15 1.26
N LEU A 61 5.17 16.94 1.18
CA LEU A 61 5.03 16.07 0.02
C LEU A 61 3.57 15.78 -0.32
N LEU A 62 2.75 15.47 0.70
CA LEU A 62 1.32 15.23 0.50
C LEU A 62 0.59 16.46 -0.06
N GLU A 63 0.89 17.67 0.44
CA GLU A 63 0.29 18.90 -0.07
C GLU A 63 0.73 19.20 -1.51
N PHE A 64 2.00 18.94 -1.87
CA PHE A 64 2.46 19.06 -3.26
C PHE A 64 1.74 18.10 -4.20
N LEU A 65 1.54 16.84 -3.77
CA LEU A 65 0.84 15.84 -4.57
C LEU A 65 -0.64 16.21 -4.80
N ARG A 66 -1.27 16.93 -3.86
CA ARG A 66 -2.66 17.42 -4.01
C ARG A 66 -2.82 18.47 -5.11
N LEU A 67 -1.75 19.14 -5.53
CA LEU A 67 -1.83 20.09 -6.63
C LEU A 67 -2.10 19.40 -7.98
N ASN A 68 -1.86 18.08 -8.08
CA ASN A 68 -2.11 17.32 -9.30
C ASN A 68 -3.59 16.88 -9.37
N PRO A 69 -4.35 17.25 -10.43
CA PRO A 69 -5.75 16.87 -10.57
C PRO A 69 -6.01 15.35 -10.64
N ALA A 70 -5.01 14.57 -11.03
CA ALA A 70 -5.09 13.10 -11.09
C ALA A 70 -4.91 12.43 -9.72
N ILE A 71 -4.42 13.14 -8.70
CA ILE A 71 -4.13 12.59 -7.38
C ILE A 71 -5.19 13.05 -6.38
N LYS A 72 -5.79 12.08 -5.69
CA LYS A 72 -6.70 12.33 -4.55
C LYS A 72 -6.05 11.79 -3.29
N ALA A 73 -5.94 12.66 -2.29
CA ALA A 73 -5.24 12.37 -1.06
C ALA A 73 -6.07 12.84 0.15
N PRO A 74 -6.25 11.98 1.18
CA PRO A 74 -7.07 12.31 2.35
C PRO A 74 -6.47 13.49 3.13
N GLY A 75 -7.33 14.31 3.73
CA GLY A 75 -6.97 15.52 4.49
C GLY A 75 -5.99 15.25 5.65
N PRO A 76 -6.45 14.72 6.78
CA PRO A 76 -5.61 14.32 7.91
C PRO A 76 -5.04 12.90 7.76
N GLU A 77 -3.91 12.62 8.42
CA GLU A 77 -3.36 11.26 8.52
C GLU A 77 -4.40 10.33 9.17
N VAL A 78 -4.77 9.26 8.46
CA VAL A 78 -5.86 8.39 8.92
C VAL A 78 -5.44 7.53 10.11
N HIS A 79 -4.14 7.33 10.32
CA HIS A 79 -3.55 6.43 11.32
C HIS A 79 -4.26 5.06 11.35
N PHE A 80 -4.53 4.50 10.16
CA PHE A 80 -5.21 3.22 10.04
C PHE A 80 -4.33 2.09 10.58
N PHE A 81 -3.14 1.92 10.03
CA PHE A 81 -2.20 0.85 10.37
C PHE A 81 -1.51 1.01 11.74
N ASP A 82 -1.77 2.10 12.46
CA ASP A 82 -1.21 2.38 13.79
C ASP A 82 -2.30 2.26 14.86
N LYS A 83 -3.35 3.10 14.78
CA LYS A 83 -4.33 3.28 15.87
C LYS A 83 -5.72 2.73 15.59
N ASN A 84 -6.06 2.45 14.33
CA ASN A 84 -7.43 2.15 13.93
C ASN A 84 -7.54 0.83 13.15
N PHE A 85 -6.57 -0.06 13.31
CA PHE A 85 -6.55 -1.33 12.59
C PHE A 85 -7.75 -2.21 12.97
N ASP A 86 -8.14 -2.17 14.24
CA ASP A 86 -9.26 -2.96 14.79
C ASP A 86 -10.62 -2.58 14.20
N LYS A 87 -10.74 -1.40 13.59
CA LYS A 87 -11.99 -0.93 12.95
C LYS A 87 -12.23 -1.57 11.58
N GLY A 88 -11.24 -2.27 11.04
CA GLY A 88 -11.32 -2.98 9.78
C GLY A 88 -11.27 -2.10 8.54
N PHE A 89 -11.12 -2.74 7.38
CA PHE A 89 -10.96 -2.08 6.08
C PHE A 89 -12.23 -1.35 5.62
N ASP A 90 -13.42 -1.80 6.05
CA ASP A 90 -14.67 -1.13 5.72
C ASP A 90 -14.76 0.26 6.34
N TRP A 91 -14.27 0.41 7.57
CA TRP A 91 -14.13 1.71 8.22
C TRP A 91 -13.15 2.60 7.46
N TYR A 92 -12.02 2.05 7.02
CA TYR A 92 -11.02 2.77 6.23
C TYR A 92 -11.59 3.30 4.91
N ARG A 93 -12.35 2.47 4.17
CA ARG A 93 -13.04 2.88 2.93
C ARG A 93 -14.11 3.94 3.16
N LYS A 94 -14.83 3.87 4.29
CA LYS A 94 -15.95 4.78 4.57
C LYS A 94 -15.50 6.17 4.99
N LYS A 95 -14.27 6.35 5.51
CA LYS A 95 -13.77 7.66 5.94
C LYS A 95 -13.91 8.69 4.81
N LYS A 96 -14.59 9.79 5.10
CA LYS A 96 -14.67 10.96 4.21
C LYS A 96 -13.48 11.88 4.50
N GLU A 97 -13.00 12.51 3.44
CA GLU A 97 -11.97 13.56 3.47
C GLU A 97 -12.48 14.80 4.21
#